data_AF-A0ABD2L9W8-F1
#
_entry.id   AF-A0ABD2L9W8-F1
#
_cell.length_a   1.000
_cell.length_b   1.000
_cell.length_c   1.000
_cell.angle_alpha   90.00
_cell.angle_beta   90.00
_cell.angle_gamma   90.00
#
_symmetry.space_group_name_H-M   'P 1'
#
loop_
_entity.id
_entity.type
_entity.pdbx_description
1 polymer ?
#
loop_
_entity_poly.entity_id
_entity_poly.type
_entity_poly.pdbx_seq_one_letter_code
_entity_poly.pdbx_strand_id
1 'polypeptide(L)'
;MGNSANNSFDAFAIAGLSPEGRRTLQQWSDHYAGLLMSHLRINYGNLTAAQRFAELVHLLEAVLFSTKKHHEFLTYLAMVTEQDRFHAALPPIFVPMLLHGRPG
;
A
#
# COMPACT_ATOMS: atom_id res chain seq x y z
N MET A 1 -13.73 8.45 -20.58
CA MET A 1 -13.99 7.22 -19.81
C MET A 1 -12.89 7.11 -18.75
N GLY A 2 -13.14 7.67 -17.57
CA GLY A 2 -12.15 7.80 -16.49
C GLY A 2 -12.10 6.53 -15.67
N ASN A 3 -10.92 5.94 -15.56
CA ASN A 3 -10.67 4.69 -14.85
C ASN A 3 -10.68 4.96 -13.33
N SER A 4 -11.88 4.97 -12.72
CA SER A 4 -12.12 5.38 -11.32
C SER A 4 -11.56 4.43 -10.25
N ALA A 5 -10.87 3.36 -10.65
CA ALA A 5 -10.34 2.34 -9.73
C ALA A 5 -8.92 2.65 -9.22
N ASN A 6 -8.15 3.52 -9.89
CA ASN A 6 -6.76 3.80 -9.52
C ASN A 6 -6.59 4.85 -8.40
N ASN A 7 -7.64 5.56 -8.01
CA ASN A 7 -7.55 6.69 -7.08
C ASN A 7 -7.72 6.33 -5.59
N SER A 8 -8.01 5.07 -5.26
CA SER A 8 -8.39 4.70 -3.88
C SER A 8 -7.22 4.58 -2.92
N PHE A 9 -5.99 4.39 -3.40
CA PHE A 9 -4.83 4.13 -2.53
C PHE A 9 -3.99 5.38 -2.30
N ASP A 10 -3.81 6.22 -3.32
CA ASP A 10 -3.29 7.58 -3.14
C ASP A 10 -4.16 8.30 -2.10
N ALA A 11 -5.49 8.25 -2.23
CA ALA A 11 -6.37 8.86 -1.25
C ALA A 11 -6.20 8.30 0.18
N PHE A 12 -5.83 7.03 0.36
CA PHE A 12 -5.68 6.38 1.67
C PHE A 12 -4.35 6.73 2.36
N ALA A 13 -3.24 6.74 1.63
CA ALA A 13 -1.90 7.00 2.19
C ALA A 13 -1.67 8.48 2.56
N ILE A 14 -2.38 9.41 1.92
CA ILE A 14 -2.31 10.85 2.19
C ILE A 14 -3.61 11.43 2.81
N ALA A 15 -4.61 10.59 3.10
CA ALA A 15 -5.77 10.99 3.90
C ALA A 15 -5.31 11.41 5.31
N GLY A 16 -5.73 12.59 5.74
CA GLY A 16 -5.38 13.13 7.05
C GLY A 16 -3.99 13.79 7.15
N LEU A 17 -3.17 13.74 6.10
CA LEU A 17 -1.89 14.46 6.09
C LEU A 17 -2.04 15.92 5.69
N SER A 18 -1.34 16.80 6.41
CA SER A 18 -1.19 18.21 6.04
C SER A 18 -0.48 18.36 4.68
N PRO A 19 -0.64 19.50 4.00
CA PRO A 19 0.08 19.78 2.76
C PRO A 19 1.61 19.61 2.89
N GLU A 20 2.17 19.96 4.04
CA GLU A 20 3.58 19.75 4.37
C GLU A 20 3.91 18.26 4.50
N GLY A 21 3.07 17.50 5.20
CA GLY A 21 3.26 16.05 5.34
C GLY A 21 3.24 15.31 4.00
N ARG A 22 2.33 15.71 3.10
CA ARG A 22 2.28 15.17 1.73
C ARG A 22 3.54 15.49 0.93
N ARG A 23 4.04 16.73 1.03
CA ARG A 23 5.29 17.14 0.37
C ARG A 23 6.49 16.35 0.88
N THR A 24 6.60 16.18 2.19
CA THR A 24 7.66 15.37 2.79
C THR A 24 7.60 13.92 2.32
N LEU A 25 6.41 13.30 2.31
CA LEU A 25 6.26 11.92 1.79
C LEU A 25 6.64 11.82 0.32
N GLN A 26 6.20 12.77 -0.52
CA GLN A 26 6.58 12.78 -1.94
C GLN A 26 8.10 12.87 -2.10
N GLN A 27 8.76 13.75 -1.34
CA GLN A 27 10.22 13.89 -1.37
C GLN A 27 10.93 12.58 -1.01
N TRP A 28 10.48 11.88 0.03
CA TRP A 28 11.05 10.58 0.40
C TRP A 28 10.77 9.51 -0.66
N SER A 29 9.56 9.48 -1.22
CA SER A 29 9.21 8.58 -2.32
C SER A 29 10.14 8.78 -3.52
N ASP A 30 10.32 10.02 -3.95
CA ASP A 30 11.20 10.36 -5.08
C ASP A 30 12.66 10.01 -4.78
N HIS A 31 13.11 10.26 -3.54
CA HIS A 31 14.47 9.93 -3.11
C HIS A 31 14.74 8.42 -3.20
N TYR A 32 13.87 7.58 -2.64
CA TYR A 32 14.03 6.14 -2.67
C TYR A 32 13.86 5.55 -4.08
N ALA A 33 12.94 6.09 -4.87
CA ALA A 33 12.79 5.71 -6.28
C ALA A 33 14.09 6.01 -7.07
N GLY A 34 14.69 7.17 -6.85
CA GLY A 34 15.97 7.57 -7.45
C GLY A 34 17.14 6.66 -7.04
N LEU A 35 17.22 6.28 -5.76
CA LEU A 35 18.21 5.33 -5.26
C LEU A 35 18.05 3.96 -5.92
N LEU A 36 16.81 3.44 -5.99
CA LEU A 36 16.53 2.16 -6.62
C LEU A 36 16.91 2.18 -8.10
N MET A 37 16.51 3.22 -8.83
CA MET A 37 16.84 3.37 -10.24
C MET A 37 18.35 3.48 -10.48
N SER A 38 19.07 4.19 -9.60
CA SER A 38 20.53 4.28 -9.66
C SER A 38 21.20 2.93 -9.43
N HIS A 39 20.74 2.18 -8.43
CA HIS A 39 21.23 0.84 -8.14
C HIS A 39 21.00 -0.12 -9.33
N LEU A 40 19.81 -0.10 -9.92
CA LEU A 40 19.49 -0.88 -11.10
C LEU A 40 20.37 -0.52 -12.30
N ARG A 41 20.63 0.78 -12.52
CA ARG A 41 21.51 1.25 -13.61
C ARG A 41 22.94 0.77 -13.45
N ILE A 42 23.48 0.80 -12.22
CA ILE A 42 24.83 0.32 -11.91
C ILE A 42 24.95 -1.18 -12.22
N ASN A 43 23.93 -1.97 -11.88
CA ASN A 43 23.99 -3.43 -12.00
C ASN A 43 23.62 -3.98 -13.38
N TYR A 44 22.71 -3.30 -14.11
CA TYR A 44 22.09 -3.86 -15.31
C TYR A 44 22.19 -2.96 -16.55
N GLY A 45 22.76 -1.77 -16.42
CA GLY A 45 22.80 -0.77 -17.49
C GLY A 45 21.45 -0.07 -17.70
N ASN A 46 21.44 0.99 -18.52
CA ASN A 46 20.31 1.92 -18.58
C ASN A 46 18.98 1.30 -19.06
N LEU A 47 19.02 0.48 -20.13
CA LEU A 47 17.80 -0.07 -20.73
C LEU A 47 17.14 -1.11 -19.80
N THR A 48 17.92 -2.08 -19.36
CA THR A 48 17.46 -3.14 -18.46
C THR A 48 17.03 -2.57 -17.10
N ALA A 49 17.72 -1.55 -16.59
CA ALA A 49 17.32 -0.89 -15.35
C ALA A 49 15.92 -0.29 -15.41
N ALA A 50 15.57 0.39 -16.51
CA ALA A 50 14.24 0.97 -16.67
C ALA A 50 13.15 -0.11 -16.72
N GLN A 51 13.41 -1.22 -17.42
CA GLN A 51 12.49 -2.36 -17.45
C GLN A 51 12.30 -2.97 -16.06
N ARG A 52 13.39 -3.24 -15.34
CA ARG A 52 13.34 -3.79 -13.98
C ARG A 52 12.64 -2.84 -13.00
N PHE A 53 12.86 -1.54 -13.13
CA PHE A 53 12.19 -0.56 -12.30
C PHE A 53 10.66 -0.60 -12.53
N ALA A 54 10.22 -0.66 -13.79
CA ALA A 54 8.80 -0.78 -14.12
C ALA A 54 8.18 -2.09 -13.58
N GLU A 55 8.88 -3.22 -13.72
CA GLU A 55 8.45 -4.50 -13.14
C GLU A 55 8.26 -4.42 -11.62
N LEU A 56 9.20 -3.78 -10.91
CA LEU A 56 9.13 -3.60 -9.46
C LEU A 56 7.96 -2.70 -9.05
N VAL A 57 7.69 -1.63 -9.79
CA VAL A 57 6.52 -0.77 -9.56
C VAL A 57 5.22 -1.56 -9.73
N HIS A 58 5.09 -2.36 -10.79
CA HIS A 58 3.92 -3.20 -10.98
C HIS A 58 3.77 -4.28 -9.91
N LEU A 59 4.86 -4.85 -9.41
CA LEU A 59 4.83 -5.79 -8.30
C LEU A 59 4.31 -5.11 -7.02
N LEU A 60 4.75 -3.87 -6.75
CA LEU A 60 4.24 -3.09 -5.62
C LEU A 60 2.72 -2.87 -5.74
N GLU A 61 2.22 -2.46 -6.91
CA GLU A 61 0.79 -2.30 -7.16
C GLU A 61 0.00 -3.59 -6.89
N ALA A 62 0.52 -4.74 -7.35
CA ALA A 62 -0.10 -6.04 -7.14
C ALA A 62 -0.15 -6.43 -5.65
N VAL A 63 0.94 -6.20 -4.92
CA VAL A 63 1.01 -6.44 -3.46
C VAL A 63 0.03 -5.55 -2.71
N LEU A 64 -0.07 -4.27 -3.08
CA LEU A 64 -1.01 -3.34 -2.46
C LEU A 64 -2.47 -3.75 -2.71
N PHE A 65 -2.80 -4.14 -3.94
CA PHE A 65 -4.12 -4.66 -4.29
C PHE A 65 -4.46 -5.92 -3.50
N SER A 66 -3.53 -6.88 -3.44
CA SER A 66 -3.69 -8.11 -2.67
C SER A 66 -3.90 -7.82 -1.18
N THR A 67 -3.12 -6.90 -0.61
CA THR A 67 -3.24 -6.49 0.80
C THR A 67 -4.62 -5.90 1.10
N LYS A 68 -5.18 -5.09 0.19
CA LYS A 68 -6.54 -4.56 0.31
C LYS A 68 -7.58 -5.67 0.38
N LYS A 69 -7.46 -6.70 -0.48
CA LYS A 69 -8.38 -7.84 -0.48
C LYS A 69 -8.27 -8.69 0.79
N HIS A 70 -7.06 -8.91 1.28
CA HIS A 70 -6.87 -9.59 2.56
C HIS A 70 -7.46 -8.78 3.73
N HIS A 71 -7.27 -7.45 3.75
CA HIS A 71 -7.87 -6.60 4.78
C HIS A 71 -9.41 -6.66 4.73
N GLU A 72 -10.02 -6.51 3.56
CA GLU A 72 -11.48 -6.63 3.37
C GLU A 72 -12.01 -7.98 3.91
N PHE A 73 -11.31 -9.07 3.60
CA PHE A 73 -11.66 -10.41 4.07
C PHE A 73 -11.53 -10.56 5.60
N LEU A 74 -10.43 -10.08 6.18
CA LEU A 74 -10.21 -10.14 7.63
C LEU A 74 -11.23 -9.28 8.40
N THR A 75 -11.57 -8.10 7.88
CA THR A 75 -12.63 -7.26 8.46
C THR A 75 -13.99 -7.94 8.38
N TYR A 76 -14.32 -8.62 7.27
CA TYR A 76 -15.55 -9.42 7.16
C TYR A 76 -15.60 -10.53 8.21
N LEU A 77 -14.51 -11.29 8.39
CA LEU A 77 -14.43 -12.33 9.41
C LEU A 77 -14.60 -11.77 10.82
N ALA A 78 -13.97 -10.62 11.12
CA ALA A 78 -14.04 -9.96 12.42
C ALA A 78 -15.45 -9.43 12.75
N MET A 79 -16.21 -8.98 11.75
CA MET A 79 -17.48 -8.28 11.96
C MET A 79 -18.74 -9.12 11.72
N VAL A 80 -18.68 -10.18 10.90
CA VAL A 80 -19.89 -10.83 10.38
C VAL A 80 -20.01 -12.30 10.75
N THR A 81 -18.98 -13.11 10.52
CA THR A 81 -19.15 -14.57 10.52
C THR A 81 -18.66 -15.30 11.77
N GLU A 82 -17.64 -14.81 12.49
CA GLU A 82 -17.14 -15.49 13.71
C GLU A 82 -16.44 -14.51 14.68
N GLN A 83 -17.13 -13.47 15.13
CA GLN A 83 -16.55 -12.40 15.96
C GLN A 83 -15.79 -12.94 17.19
N ASP A 84 -16.40 -13.82 17.98
CA ASP A 84 -15.78 -14.33 19.22
C ASP A 84 -14.57 -15.25 18.97
N ARG A 85 -14.64 -16.12 17.95
CA ARG A 85 -13.52 -17.03 17.62
C ARG A 85 -12.38 -16.31 16.93
N PHE A 86 -12.70 -15.36 16.06
CA PHE A 86 -11.70 -14.56 15.37
C PHE A 86 -10.98 -13.62 16.34
N HIS A 87 -11.69 -12.98 17.26
CA HIS A 87 -11.05 -12.18 18.32
C HIS A 87 -10.25 -13.02 19.32
N ALA A 88 -10.64 -14.27 19.58
CA ALA A 88 -9.84 -15.18 20.41
C ALA A 88 -8.55 -15.67 19.72
N ALA A 89 -8.56 -15.79 18.38
CA ALA A 89 -7.40 -16.22 17.59
C ALA A 89 -6.50 -15.06 17.15
N LEU A 90 -7.03 -13.85 17.02
CA LEU A 90 -6.29 -12.68 16.58
C LEU A 90 -5.57 -12.01 17.76
N PRO A 91 -4.24 -11.77 17.66
CA PRO A 91 -3.54 -11.03 18.69
C PRO A 91 -4.19 -9.65 18.92
N PRO A 92 -4.42 -9.23 20.18
CA PRO A 92 -5.19 -8.02 20.50
C PRO A 92 -4.66 -6.74 19.83
N ILE A 93 -3.35 -6.68 19.55
CA ILE A 93 -2.71 -5.55 18.87
C ILE A 93 -3.20 -5.32 17.44
N PHE A 94 -3.72 -6.36 16.76
CA PHE A 94 -4.21 -6.26 15.39
C PHE A 94 -5.70 -5.91 15.31
N VAL A 95 -6.46 -6.05 16.41
CA VAL A 95 -7.90 -5.72 16.44
C VAL A 95 -8.13 -4.24 16.09
N PRO A 96 -7.42 -3.25 16.68
CA PRO A 96 -7.58 -1.85 16.28
C PRO A 96 -7.24 -1.61 14.82
N MET A 97 -6.22 -2.28 14.28
CA MET A 97 -5.77 -2.11 12.89
C MET A 97 -6.83 -2.59 11.88
N LEU A 98 -7.61 -3.62 12.21
CA LEU A 98 -8.69 -4.13 11.37
C LEU A 98 -9.99 -3.30 11.48
N LEU A 99 -10.24 -2.69 12.65
CA LEU A 99 -11.46 -1.93 12.92
C LEU A 99 -11.35 -0.44 12.58
N HIS A 100 -10.15 0.16 12.70
CA HIS A 100 -9.89 1.58 12.46
C HIS A 100 -9.34 1.86 11.04
N GLY A 101 -9.18 0.83 10.21
CA GLY A 101 -8.83 0.96 8.79
C GLY A 101 -9.93 1.54 7.90
N ARG A 102 -11.11 1.86 8.45
CA ARG A 102 -12.20 2.54 7.72
C ARG A 102 -12.11 4.06 7.89
N PRO A 103 -11.96 4.84 6.82
CA PRO A 103 -12.50 6.18 6.79
C PRO A 103 -14.03 6.08 6.64
N GLY A 104 -14.76 6.87 7.44
CA GLY A 104 -16.13 7.28 7.11
C GLY A 104 -16.15 8.25 5.94
#